data_AF-N1QTZ1-F1
#
_entry.id   AF-N1QTZ1-F1
#
_cell.length_a   1.000
_cell.length_b   1.000
_cell.length_c   1.000
_cell.angle_alpha   90.00
_cell.angle_beta   90.00
_cell.angle_gamma   90.00
#
_symmetry.space_group_name_H-M   'P 1'
#
loop_
_entity.id
_entity.type
_entity.pdbx_description
1 polymer ?
#
loop_
_entity_poly.entity_id
_entity_poly.type
_entity_poly.pdbx_seq_one_letter_code
_entity_poly.pdbx_strand_id
1 'polypeptide(L)'
;MAVGVAAHPNPGNAMELVEPIGHCGSTKSILNRKDGTPLKNALDWASRGNNCWADKPAAIVSAGGGFGGGRSQYHLRQVGVFLDLHFINKPELFVQAFQQPPKFDNDGNLIDAEIRERIKKVLLSLQAFTLRVQKD
;
A
#
# COMPACT_ATOMS: atom_id res chain seq x y z
N MET A 1 -17.17 1.65 -0.60
CA MET A 1 -16.67 0.73 0.45
C MET A 1 -15.57 1.45 1.21
N ALA A 2 -15.77 1.64 2.52
CA ALA A 2 -14.94 2.48 3.37
C ALA A 2 -13.62 1.78 3.72
N VAL A 3 -12.50 2.52 3.63
CA VAL A 3 -11.19 2.08 4.12
C VAL A 3 -10.94 2.86 5.42
N GLY A 4 -11.13 2.18 6.54
CA GLY A 4 -10.83 2.72 7.87
C GLY A 4 -9.34 2.75 8.12
N VAL A 5 -8.81 3.94 8.41
CA VAL A 5 -7.51 4.13 9.03
C VAL A 5 -7.75 4.16 10.53
N ALA A 6 -7.26 3.16 11.25
CA ALA A 6 -7.20 3.19 12.72
C ALA A 6 -5.74 3.05 13.12
N ALA A 7 -5.10 4.17 13.45
CA ALA A 7 -3.92 4.19 14.29
C ALA A 7 -4.41 4.31 15.74
N HIS A 8 -4.04 3.35 16.60
CA HIS A 8 -4.30 3.41 18.04
C HIS A 8 -2.98 3.72 18.76
N PRO A 9 -2.97 4.48 19.87
CA PRO A 9 -1.75 5.08 20.42
C PRO A 9 -1.20 4.23 21.57
N ASN A 10 -0.13 3.45 21.31
CA ASN A 10 0.99 3.27 22.24
C ASN A 10 2.12 2.42 21.61
N PRO A 11 3.40 2.68 21.93
CA PRO A 11 4.54 1.99 21.34
C PRO A 11 4.96 0.83 22.25
N GLY A 12 4.50 -0.37 21.95
CA GLY A 12 4.95 -1.58 22.65
C GLY A 12 3.94 -2.71 22.50
N ASN A 13 4.33 -3.74 21.76
CA ASN A 13 3.67 -5.03 21.57
C ASN A 13 2.56 -5.10 20.49
N ALA A 14 2.82 -6.02 19.55
CA ALA A 14 1.93 -6.84 18.71
C ALA A 14 0.63 -6.23 18.14
N MET A 15 0.48 -6.31 16.81
CA MET A 15 -0.85 -6.39 16.18
C MET A 15 -1.00 -7.74 15.50
N GLU A 16 -1.91 -8.52 16.07
CA GLU A 16 -2.31 -9.87 15.72
C GLU A 16 -3.19 -9.86 14.46
N LEU A 17 -2.96 -10.82 13.56
CA LEU A 17 -3.81 -11.10 12.41
C LEU A 17 -5.03 -11.89 12.88
N VAL A 18 -6.19 -11.24 13.00
CA VAL A 18 -7.47 -11.95 13.10
C VAL A 18 -8.20 -11.85 11.75
N GLU A 19 -8.15 -12.94 11.00
CA GLU A 19 -9.28 -13.67 10.38
C GLU A 19 -8.71 -14.73 9.39
N PRO A 20 -9.31 -15.93 9.32
CA PRO A 20 -8.71 -17.10 8.70
C PRO A 20 -8.81 -17.10 7.16
N ILE A 21 -7.79 -17.70 6.56
CA ILE A 21 -7.74 -18.43 5.28
C ILE A 21 -9.07 -18.50 4.50
N GLY A 22 -9.10 -18.02 3.25
CA GLY A 22 -10.01 -18.63 2.25
C GLY A 22 -10.79 -17.77 1.25
N HIS A 23 -10.55 -16.46 1.08
CA HIS A 23 -11.22 -15.75 -0.02
C HIS A 23 -10.35 -14.71 -0.73
N CYS A 24 -10.12 -14.94 -2.01
CA CYS A 24 -9.28 -14.15 -2.93
C CYS A 24 -9.92 -12.80 -3.32
N GLY A 25 -10.86 -12.24 -2.54
CA GLY A 25 -11.85 -11.28 -3.03
C GLY A 25 -11.74 -9.81 -2.59
N SER A 26 -10.67 -9.34 -1.94
CA SER A 26 -10.63 -7.94 -1.46
C SER A 26 -9.30 -7.24 -1.74
N THR A 27 -9.40 -6.08 -2.42
CA THR A 27 -8.33 -5.09 -2.61
C THR A 27 -7.71 -4.72 -1.26
N LYS A 28 -6.47 -5.17 -1.02
CA LYS A 28 -5.71 -4.81 0.18
C LYS A 28 -4.78 -3.63 -0.13
N SER A 29 -4.97 -2.52 0.59
CA SER A 29 -4.05 -1.38 0.60
C SER A 29 -2.75 -1.77 1.31
N ILE A 30 -1.63 -1.71 0.60
CA ILE A 30 -0.30 -2.01 1.13
C ILE A 30 0.39 -0.70 1.55
N LEU A 31 0.45 -0.45 2.86
CA LEU A 31 1.22 0.65 3.48
C LEU A 31 2.59 0.14 3.94
N ASN A 32 3.65 0.91 3.71
CA ASN A 32 5.03 0.54 4.03
C ASN A 32 5.56 1.29 5.26
N ARG A 33 6.18 0.58 6.22
CA ARG A 33 7.01 1.17 7.28
C ARG A 33 8.31 0.36 7.47
N LYS A 34 9.41 1.07 7.23
CA LYS A 34 10.86 0.88 7.50
C LYS A 34 11.59 -0.47 7.52
N ASP A 35 10.98 -1.63 7.72
CA ASP A 35 11.72 -2.91 7.68
C ASP A 35 11.01 -3.86 6.72
N GLY A 36 11.65 -4.21 5.61
CA GLY A 36 11.04 -4.97 4.51
C GLY A 36 10.57 -6.39 4.87
N THR A 37 10.78 -6.85 6.10
CA THR A 37 10.57 -8.22 6.57
C THR A 37 9.09 -8.63 6.62
N PRO A 38 8.17 -7.86 7.23
CA PRO A 38 6.77 -8.27 7.33
C PRO A 38 6.04 -8.21 5.99
N LEU A 39 6.26 -7.15 5.20
CA LEU A 39 5.63 -7.00 3.89
C LEU A 39 6.11 -8.09 2.93
N LYS A 40 7.44 -8.28 2.82
CA LYS A 40 7.96 -9.32 1.93
C LYS A 40 7.53 -10.71 2.38
N ASN A 41 7.51 -10.98 3.69
CA ASN A 41 6.99 -12.25 4.21
C ASN A 41 5.49 -12.43 3.85
N ALA A 42 4.66 -11.40 4.02
CA ALA A 42 3.24 -11.49 3.64
C ALA A 42 3.05 -11.77 2.14
N LEU A 43 3.85 -11.13 1.28
CA LEU A 43 3.85 -11.37 -0.17
C LEU A 43 4.29 -12.80 -0.48
N ASP A 44 5.38 -13.26 0.14
CA ASP A 44 5.96 -14.59 -0.07
C ASP A 44 5.04 -15.71 0.46
N TRP A 45 4.25 -15.47 1.50
CA TRP A 45 3.26 -16.45 1.98
C TRP A 45 2.06 -16.56 1.04
N ALA A 46 1.53 -15.42 0.60
CA ALA A 46 0.34 -15.39 -0.25
C ALA A 46 0.62 -15.75 -1.73
N SER A 47 1.90 -15.87 -2.12
CA SER A 47 2.30 -16.40 -3.43
C SER A 47 2.50 -17.92 -3.44
N ARG A 48 2.61 -18.58 -2.27
CA ARG A 48 2.84 -20.03 -2.18
C ARG A 48 1.57 -20.82 -2.52
N GLY A 49 1.74 -21.92 -3.23
CA GLY A 49 0.64 -22.77 -3.66
C GLY A 49 -0.14 -22.12 -4.79
N ASN A 50 -1.33 -21.60 -4.50
CA ASN A 50 -2.12 -20.82 -5.45
C ASN A 50 -1.83 -19.32 -5.25
N ASN A 51 -1.26 -18.66 -6.26
CA ASN A 51 -0.88 -17.26 -6.15
C ASN A 51 -2.12 -16.37 -5.95
N CYS A 52 -2.32 -15.89 -4.74
CA CYS A 52 -3.47 -15.07 -4.38
C CYS A 52 -3.38 -13.63 -4.91
N TRP A 53 -2.27 -13.25 -5.52
CA TRP A 53 -2.00 -11.92 -6.04
C TRP A 53 -2.25 -11.77 -7.55
N ALA A 54 -2.32 -12.90 -8.27
CA ALA A 54 -2.43 -12.92 -9.72
C ALA A 54 -3.63 -12.11 -10.23
N ASP A 55 -3.42 -11.43 -11.36
CA ASP A 55 -4.36 -10.56 -12.07
C ASP A 55 -4.92 -9.37 -11.27
N LYS A 56 -4.45 -9.13 -10.04
CA LYS A 56 -5.05 -8.10 -9.18
C LYS A 56 -4.56 -6.70 -9.54
N PRO A 57 -5.47 -5.72 -9.69
CA PRO A 57 -5.09 -4.33 -9.82
C PRO A 57 -4.54 -3.79 -8.49
N ALA A 58 -3.44 -3.05 -8.57
CA ALA A 58 -2.73 -2.54 -7.40
C ALA A 58 -2.21 -1.11 -7.60
N ALA A 59 -2.04 -0.40 -6.48
CA ALA A 59 -1.35 0.88 -6.43
C ALA A 59 -0.33 0.84 -5.30
N ILE A 60 0.78 1.56 -5.46
CA ILE A 60 1.81 1.69 -4.44
C ILE A 60 1.93 3.16 -4.05
N VAL A 61 1.92 3.39 -2.74
CA VAL A 61 2.22 4.69 -2.12
C VAL A 61 3.32 4.45 -1.10
N SER A 62 4.33 5.31 -1.07
CA SER A 62 5.40 5.22 -0.09
C SER A 62 5.48 6.48 0.77
N ALA A 63 5.80 6.29 2.05
CA ALA A 63 6.07 7.38 2.98
C ALA A 63 7.34 7.05 3.77
N GLY A 64 8.33 7.94 3.73
CA GLY A 64 9.61 7.69 4.40
C GLY A 64 10.60 8.85 4.26
N GLY A 65 11.86 8.60 4.61
CA GLY A 65 12.95 9.57 4.46
C GLY A 65 13.53 9.60 3.05
N GLY A 66 14.33 10.63 2.76
CA GLY A 66 14.96 10.83 1.46
C GLY A 66 13.92 11.02 0.35
N PHE A 67 13.96 10.19 -0.69
CA PHE A 67 13.00 10.19 -1.80
C PHE A 67 11.62 9.58 -1.42
N GLY A 68 11.14 9.83 -0.20
CA GLY A 68 9.84 9.36 0.29
C GLY A 68 9.63 7.84 0.26
N GLY A 69 10.70 7.04 0.27
CA GLY A 69 10.64 5.59 0.07
C GLY A 69 10.56 5.12 -1.39
N GLY A 70 10.77 5.99 -2.38
CA GLY A 70 10.58 5.68 -3.79
C GLY A 70 11.46 4.56 -4.34
N ARG A 71 12.69 4.38 -3.82
CA ARG A 71 13.55 3.23 -4.20
C ARG A 71 12.91 1.88 -3.85
N SER A 72 12.36 1.78 -2.64
CA SER A 72 11.64 0.59 -2.19
C SER A 72 10.35 0.39 -3.00
N GLN A 73 9.65 1.47 -3.35
CA GLN A 73 8.47 1.40 -4.21
C GLN A 73 8.79 0.88 -5.61
N TYR A 74 9.86 1.34 -6.25
CA TYR A 74 10.28 0.80 -7.55
C TYR A 74 10.69 -0.67 -7.46
N HIS A 75 11.39 -1.06 -6.41
CA HIS A 75 11.71 -2.46 -6.20
C HIS A 75 10.46 -3.32 -5.98
N LEU A 76 9.45 -2.82 -5.26
CA LEU A 76 8.17 -3.52 -5.10
C LEU A 76 7.43 -3.71 -6.43
N ARG A 77 7.55 -2.77 -7.38
CA ARG A 77 7.03 -2.98 -8.74
C ARG A 77 7.71 -4.15 -9.43
N GLN A 78 9.03 -4.30 -9.30
CA GLN A 78 9.75 -5.46 -9.85
C GLN A 78 9.28 -6.77 -9.21
N VAL A 79 9.10 -6.78 -7.89
CA VAL A 79 8.56 -7.96 -7.17
C VAL A 79 7.14 -8.29 -7.64
N GLY A 80 6.29 -7.28 -7.85
CA GLY A 80 4.92 -7.53 -8.28
C GLY A 80 4.79 -8.10 -9.70
N VAL A 81 5.84 -8.04 -10.54
CA VAL A 81 5.88 -8.81 -11.80
C VAL A 81 5.85 -10.30 -11.51
N PHE A 82 6.62 -10.78 -10.53
CA PHE A 82 6.60 -12.19 -10.12
C PHE A 82 5.27 -12.61 -9.48
N LEU A 83 4.62 -11.69 -8.78
CA LEU A 83 3.32 -11.92 -8.15
C LEU A 83 2.15 -11.77 -9.12
N ASP A 84 2.41 -11.41 -10.38
CA ASP A 84 1.40 -11.17 -11.40
C ASP A 84 0.39 -10.08 -11.00
N LEU A 85 0.91 -8.98 -10.42
CA LEU A 85 0.12 -7.81 -10.04
C LEU A 85 0.09 -6.77 -11.15
N HIS A 86 -1.09 -6.21 -11.39
CA HIS A 86 -1.30 -5.14 -12.35
C HIS A 86 -1.26 -3.77 -11.69
N PHE A 87 -0.12 -3.07 -11.77
CA PHE A 87 0.01 -1.76 -11.13
C PHE A 87 -0.49 -0.59 -11.99
N ILE A 88 -1.11 0.39 -11.33
CA ILE A 88 -1.22 1.72 -11.92
C ILE A 88 0.15 2.41 -11.98
N ASN A 89 0.44 3.05 -13.11
CA ASN A 89 1.68 3.78 -13.35
C ASN A 89 1.57 5.26 -12.97
N LYS A 90 0.35 5.83 -12.99
CA LYS A 90 0.10 7.24 -12.65
C LYS A 90 -1.22 7.41 -11.90
N PRO A 91 -1.33 8.39 -10.98
CA PRO A 91 -0.25 9.25 -10.48
C PRO A 91 0.69 8.51 -9.50
N GLU A 92 1.96 8.90 -9.46
CA GLU A 92 2.92 8.39 -8.47
C GLU A 92 2.93 9.27 -7.21
N LEU A 93 3.03 8.63 -6.04
CA LEU A 93 3.01 9.30 -4.76
C LEU A 93 4.12 8.79 -3.84
N PHE A 94 5.12 9.65 -3.67
CA PHE A 94 6.21 9.51 -2.71
C PHE A 94 6.08 10.61 -1.67
N VAL A 95 5.92 10.24 -0.40
CA VAL A 95 5.75 11.17 0.71
C VAL A 95 7.04 11.24 1.52
N GLN A 96 7.67 12.41 1.56
CA GLN A 96 8.79 12.66 2.47
C GLN A 96 8.25 12.87 3.90
N ALA A 97 8.05 11.76 4.61
CA ALA A 97 7.32 11.74 5.88
C ALA A 97 7.98 12.57 7.00
N PHE A 98 9.29 12.82 6.90
CA PHE A 98 10.08 13.54 7.90
C PHE A 98 10.47 14.96 7.47
N GLN A 99 10.00 15.42 6.30
CA GLN A 99 10.26 16.78 5.82
C GLN A 99 9.36 17.79 6.55
N GLN A 100 9.88 18.98 6.84
CA GLN A 100 9.10 20.11 7.36
C GLN A 100 8.36 20.83 6.22
N PRO A 101 7.11 21.30 6.42
CA PRO A 101 6.27 21.13 7.60
C PRO A 101 5.79 19.67 7.78
N PRO A 102 5.49 19.24 9.03
CA PRO A 102 5.15 17.85 9.33
C PRO A 102 3.95 17.39 8.51
N LYS A 103 4.07 16.18 7.94
CA LYS A 103 3.01 15.58 7.11
C LYS A 103 2.03 14.74 7.90
N PHE A 104 2.48 14.24 9.05
CA PHE A 104 1.72 13.39 9.96
C PHE A 104 1.69 14.01 11.37
N ASP A 105 0.60 13.80 12.10
CA ASP A 105 0.53 14.13 13.52
C ASP A 105 1.20 13.05 14.40
N ASN A 106 1.18 13.25 15.73
CA ASN A 106 1.79 12.33 16.69
C ASN A 106 1.09 10.96 16.72
N ASP A 107 -0.17 10.90 16.32
CA ASP A 107 -0.98 9.68 16.24
C ASP A 107 -0.78 8.95 14.89
N GLY A 108 -0.02 9.54 13.96
CA GLY A 108 0.26 8.99 12.64
C GLY A 108 -0.81 9.28 11.59
N ASN A 109 -1.75 10.19 11.85
CA ASN A 109 -2.73 10.63 10.86
C ASN A 109 -2.11 11.63 9.88
N LEU A 110 -2.53 11.56 8.62
CA LEU A 110 -2.10 12.50 7.58
C LEU A 110 -2.82 13.85 7.74
N ILE A 111 -2.05 14.89 8.10
CA ILE A 111 -2.54 16.26 8.28
C ILE A 111 -2.32 17.14 7.04
N ASP A 112 -1.44 16.75 6.13
CA ASP A 112 -1.16 17.50 4.91
C ASP A 112 -2.32 17.37 3.88
N ALA A 113 -2.94 18.51 3.57
CA ALA A 113 -4.08 18.58 2.66
C ALA A 113 -3.71 18.26 1.19
N GLU A 114 -2.51 18.63 0.75
CA GLU A 114 -2.05 18.37 -0.62
C GLU A 114 -1.83 16.88 -0.83
N ILE A 115 -1.16 16.21 0.12
CA ILE A 115 -0.95 14.76 0.07
C ILE A 115 -2.30 14.04 0.12
N ARG A 116 -3.26 14.52 0.93
CA ARG A 116 -4.61 13.96 0.98
C ARG A 116 -5.30 14.02 -0.39
N GLU A 117 -5.20 15.14 -1.10
CA GLU A 117 -5.73 15.26 -2.46
C GLU A 117 -5.00 14.35 -3.46
N ARG A 118 -3.67 14.20 -3.33
CA ARG A 118 -2.91 13.29 -4.18
C ARG A 118 -3.29 11.83 -3.93
N ILE A 119 -3.51 11.42 -2.69
CA ILE A 119 -4.00 10.07 -2.36
C ILE A 119 -5.37 9.84 -3.01
N LYS A 120 -6.29 10.81 -2.94
CA LYS A 120 -7.59 10.70 -3.64
C LYS A 120 -7.40 10.43 -5.14
N LYS A 121 -6.48 11.15 -5.80
CA LYS A 121 -6.18 10.92 -7.23
C LYS A 121 -5.62 9.53 -7.50
N VAL A 122 -4.74 9.00 -6.63
CA VAL A 122 -4.23 7.63 -6.72
C VAL A 122 -5.38 6.62 -6.62
N LEU A 123 -6.29 6.79 -5.65
CA LEU A 123 -7.43 5.90 -5.43
C LEU A 123 -8.43 5.93 -6.59
N LEU A 124 -8.72 7.11 -7.13
CA LEU A 124 -9.58 7.26 -8.31
C LEU A 124 -8.96 6.59 -9.55
N SER A 125 -7.65 6.73 -9.74
CA SER A 125 -6.93 6.05 -10.83
C SER A 125 -6.98 4.52 -10.66
N LEU A 126 -6.76 4.03 -9.44
CA LEU A 126 -6.85 2.60 -9.12
C LEU A 126 -8.26 2.04 -9.36
N GLN A 127 -9.29 2.78 -8.95
CA GLN A 127 -10.69 2.39 -9.19
C GLN A 127 -10.97 2.28 -10.69
N ALA A 128 -10.60 3.30 -11.47
CA ALA A 128 -10.79 3.31 -12.91
C ALA A 128 -10.01 2.18 -13.61
N PHE A 129 -8.82 1.85 -13.11
CA PHE A 129 -8.03 0.74 -13.61
C PHE A 129 -8.66 -0.62 -13.26
N THR A 130 -9.13 -0.79 -12.02
CA THR A 130 -9.82 -2.00 -11.57
C THR A 130 -11.05 -2.31 -12.43
N LEU A 131 -11.87 -1.29 -12.73
CA LEU A 131 -13.04 -1.43 -13.59
C LEU A 131 -12.71 -1.74 -15.05
N ARG A 132 -11.49 -1.45 -15.48
CA ARG A 132 -11.01 -1.77 -16.84
C ARG A 132 -10.59 -3.22 -16.91
N VAL A 133 -9.76 -3.67 -15.97
CA VAL A 133 -9.22 -5.04 -15.93
C VAL A 133 -10.33 -6.08 -15.67
N GLN A 134 -11.42 -5.72 -14.98
CA GLN A 134 -12.56 -6.63 -14.75
C GLN A 134 -13.47 -6.85 -15.98
N LYS A 135 -13.32 -6.08 -17.05
CA LYS A 135 -14.17 -6.19 -18.25
C LYS A 135 -13.61 -7.15 -19.30
N ASP A 136 -12.37 -7.58 -19.13
CA ASP A 136 -11.68 -8.56 -19.97
C ASP A 136 -11.88 -9.97 -19.38
#